data_AF-A0A850GF83-F1
#
_entry.id   AF-A0A850GF83-F1
#
_cell.length_a   1.000
_cell.length_b   1.000
_cell.length_c   1.000
_cell.angle_alpha   90.00
_cell.angle_beta   90.00
_cell.angle_gamma   90.00
#
_symmetry.space_group_name_H-M   'P 1'
#
loop_
_entity.id
_entity.type
_entity.pdbx_description
1 polymer ?
#
loop_
_entity_poly.entity_id
_entity_poly.type
_entity_poly.pdbx_seq_one_letter_code
_entity_poly.pdbx_strand_id
1 'polypeptide(L)'
;MGDVYRALRRRPRAIVIIDGLFEQTPSVWHKELLLALSRGVWVYGAASMGALRACELDGFGMIGVGSIYARFRAGELDDDDEVAVSHGSAESGWRPLSEAMVNLRDGLAAARDDGLIDAHEHDALITAAKRRFYPERSWGQTLIDARERGLKADRCAELRALVRSRAPGTKAADARAGLERVAADLAAGRLDAPHEPSFRLEHAAVMTTLLDETSLPPDALAADPRTRHRSSARSLGRMVRATHAERDGLYAEALHRLLLAAEGLRAGFYTDWIDAYEDLGAQGEQLDDPELRARVEARTLALERHLRAVHGAQVDLFLPHALAARGQLELSLDDLRAAWSAVNEHELVLPTAESLGLSPAELYTWYGERFGLLASDPRDHASAVGLPLPELLLEAGAQLLRERGSPAHDHPHDPDQDETQEDPPC
;
A
#
# COMPACT_ATOMS: atom_id res chain seq x y z
N MET A 1 17.40 4.79 6.88
CA MET A 1 16.56 5.15 5.71
C MET A 1 16.66 6.65 5.44
N GLY A 2 16.90 7.06 4.19
CA GLY A 2 16.97 8.48 3.78
C GLY A 2 18.39 9.03 3.55
N ASP A 3 19.45 8.29 3.89
CA ASP A 3 20.83 8.78 3.74
C ASP A 3 21.26 8.88 2.27
N VAL A 4 20.85 7.91 1.45
CA VAL A 4 21.08 7.94 0.00
C VAL A 4 20.31 9.11 -0.60
N TYR A 5 19.06 9.33 -0.19
CA TYR A 5 18.30 10.50 -0.62
C TYR A 5 18.99 11.83 -0.26
N ARG A 6 19.47 11.97 0.98
CA ARG A 6 20.23 13.15 1.42
C ARG A 6 21.53 13.32 0.64
N ALA A 7 22.23 12.24 0.33
CA ALA A 7 23.43 12.26 -0.49
C ALA A 7 23.13 12.73 -1.92
N LEU A 8 22.03 12.29 -2.54
CA LEU A 8 21.63 12.70 -3.89
C LEU A 8 21.44 14.21 -4.04
N ARG A 9 21.06 14.92 -2.97
CA ARG A 9 20.96 16.39 -2.99
C ARG A 9 22.29 17.10 -3.27
N ARG A 10 23.41 16.44 -3.00
CA ARG A 10 24.75 16.94 -3.31
C ARG A 10 25.16 16.71 -4.77
N ARG A 11 24.28 16.11 -5.59
CA ARG A 11 24.53 15.72 -6.98
C ARG A 11 25.86 14.94 -7.14
N PRO A 12 26.06 13.86 -6.38
CA PRO A 12 27.28 13.08 -6.45
C PRO A 12 27.40 12.40 -7.82
N ARG A 13 28.62 12.25 -8.32
CA ARG A 13 28.91 11.40 -9.49
C ARG A 13 28.76 9.92 -9.14
N ALA A 14 29.12 9.55 -7.92
CA ALA A 14 29.02 8.18 -7.43
C ALA A 14 28.66 8.11 -5.94
N ILE A 15 28.01 7.01 -5.56
CA ILE A 15 27.70 6.62 -4.18
C ILE A 15 28.29 5.24 -3.94
N VAL A 16 28.93 5.06 -2.79
CA VAL A 16 29.53 3.77 -2.38
C VAL A 16 28.88 3.34 -1.07
N ILE A 17 28.27 2.16 -1.06
CA ILE A 17 27.70 1.54 0.13
C ILE A 17 28.67 0.45 0.61
N ILE A 18 29.09 0.55 1.87
CA ILE A 18 30.04 -0.40 2.49
C ILE A 18 29.33 -1.22 3.56
N ASP A 19 28.90 -0.56 4.62
CA ASP A 19 28.27 -1.22 5.78
C ASP A 19 27.04 -0.43 6.25
N GLY A 20 26.27 -1.05 7.14
CA GLY A 20 25.11 -0.45 7.78
C GLY A 20 25.05 -0.79 9.28
N LEU A 21 24.19 -0.08 10.01
CA LEU A 21 23.95 -0.33 11.43
C LEU A 21 22.79 -1.31 11.57
N PHE A 22 23.08 -2.61 11.67
CA PHE A 22 22.05 -3.64 11.88
C PHE A 22 21.25 -3.35 13.16
N GLU A 23 19.92 -3.51 13.08
CA GLU A 23 18.91 -3.25 14.13
C GLU A 23 18.80 -1.81 14.70
N GLN A 24 19.85 -1.00 14.58
CA GLN A 24 19.88 0.37 15.13
C GLN A 24 19.32 1.41 14.17
N THR A 25 19.38 1.15 12.86
CA THR A 25 18.83 2.03 11.83
C THR A 25 18.27 1.18 10.70
N PRO A 26 17.12 1.55 10.10
CA PRO A 26 16.62 0.80 8.96
C PRO A 26 17.66 0.79 7.84
N SER A 27 17.98 -0.41 7.37
CA SER A 27 18.91 -0.69 6.29
C SER A 27 18.67 0.20 5.08
N VAL A 28 19.72 0.45 4.30
CA VAL A 28 19.60 1.19 3.04
C VAL A 28 18.54 0.51 2.17
N TRP A 29 17.49 1.25 1.78
CA TRP A 29 16.38 0.67 1.04
C TRP A 29 16.71 0.58 -0.45
N HIS A 30 16.36 -0.55 -1.08
CA HIS A 30 16.58 -0.76 -2.51
C HIS A 30 16.02 0.36 -3.38
N LYS A 31 14.86 0.91 -3.01
CA LYS A 31 14.23 1.99 -3.79
C LYS A 31 15.03 3.30 -3.75
N GLU A 32 15.76 3.57 -2.67
CA GLU A 32 16.66 4.74 -2.65
C GLU A 32 17.83 4.57 -3.62
N LEU A 33 18.34 3.34 -3.74
CA LEU A 33 19.44 2.99 -4.66
C LEU A 33 18.95 2.98 -6.11
N LEU A 34 17.77 2.43 -6.38
CA LEU A 34 17.12 2.52 -7.70
C LEU A 34 16.85 3.98 -8.09
N LEU A 35 16.43 4.83 -7.14
CA LEU A 35 16.31 6.26 -7.39
C LEU A 35 17.65 6.89 -7.78
N ALA A 36 18.73 6.55 -7.08
CA ALA A 36 20.08 7.04 -7.41
C ALA A 36 20.50 6.63 -8.83
N LEU A 37 20.36 5.35 -9.17
CA LEU A 37 20.66 4.81 -10.50
C LEU A 37 19.81 5.47 -11.60
N SER A 38 18.51 5.69 -11.35
CA SER A 38 17.61 6.36 -12.31
C SER A 38 17.98 7.83 -12.58
N ARG A 39 18.69 8.48 -11.64
CA ARG A 39 19.21 9.85 -11.79
C ARG A 39 20.60 9.90 -12.42
N GLY A 40 21.09 8.78 -12.91
CA GLY A 40 22.39 8.64 -13.55
C GLY A 40 23.58 8.74 -12.59
N VAL A 41 23.37 8.44 -11.31
CA VAL A 41 24.47 8.34 -10.34
C VAL A 41 25.02 6.92 -10.37
N TRP A 42 26.35 6.78 -10.42
CA TRP A 42 27.01 5.49 -10.30
C TRP A 42 26.91 4.97 -8.87
N VAL A 43 26.40 3.75 -8.68
CA VAL A 43 26.22 3.18 -7.34
C VAL A 43 27.08 1.93 -7.20
N TYR A 44 27.92 1.89 -6.17
CA TYR A 44 28.80 0.79 -5.83
C TYR A 44 28.40 0.17 -4.51
N GLY A 45 28.55 -1.15 -4.38
CA GLY A 45 28.35 -1.88 -3.13
C GLY A 45 29.47 -2.87 -2.85
N ALA A 46 29.98 -2.87 -1.61
CA ALA A 46 31.04 -3.78 -1.20
C ALA A 46 30.89 -4.19 0.28
N ALA A 47 31.72 -5.14 0.73
CA ALA A 47 31.96 -5.55 2.11
C ALA A 47 30.81 -6.21 2.87
N SER A 48 29.68 -5.54 3.07
CA SER A 48 28.64 -6.04 3.97
C SER A 48 27.26 -5.78 3.40
N MET A 49 26.45 -4.95 4.04
CA MET A 49 25.15 -4.53 3.52
C MET A 49 25.29 -3.92 2.11
N GLY A 50 26.43 -3.30 1.79
CA GLY A 50 26.74 -2.85 0.43
C GLY A 50 26.84 -3.98 -0.59
N ALA A 51 27.54 -5.06 -0.26
CA ALA A 51 27.66 -6.24 -1.13
C ALA A 51 26.31 -6.93 -1.34
N LEU A 52 25.51 -7.06 -0.28
CA LEU A 52 24.14 -7.60 -0.36
C LEU A 52 23.28 -6.77 -1.32
N ARG A 53 23.25 -5.44 -1.13
CA ARG A 53 22.50 -4.53 -2.00
C ARG A 53 22.98 -4.54 -3.45
N ALA A 54 24.28 -4.69 -3.67
CA ALA A 54 24.81 -4.86 -5.01
C ALA A 54 24.34 -6.18 -5.66
N CYS A 55 24.32 -7.30 -4.93
CA CYS A 55 23.81 -8.57 -5.45
C CYS A 55 22.32 -8.47 -5.85
N GLU A 56 21.52 -7.72 -5.09
CA GLU A 56 20.10 -7.56 -5.37
C GLU A 56 19.83 -6.58 -6.52
N LEU A 57 20.76 -5.65 -6.79
CA LEU A 57 20.58 -4.54 -7.71
C LEU A 57 21.54 -4.51 -8.90
N ASP A 58 22.39 -5.53 -9.07
CA ASP A 58 23.35 -5.58 -10.18
C ASP A 58 22.67 -5.63 -11.54
N GLY A 59 21.53 -6.34 -11.66
CA GLY A 59 20.68 -6.35 -12.85
C GLY A 59 20.08 -4.97 -13.20
N PHE A 60 20.07 -4.03 -12.25
CA PHE A 60 19.61 -2.65 -12.43
C PHE A 60 20.76 -1.64 -12.61
N GLY A 61 22.01 -2.09 -12.61
CA GLY A 61 23.20 -1.26 -12.86
C GLY A 61 24.03 -0.93 -11.62
N MET A 62 23.70 -1.46 -10.43
CA MET A 62 24.58 -1.32 -9.26
C MET A 62 25.85 -2.16 -9.44
N ILE A 63 27.02 -1.60 -9.11
CA ILE A 63 28.31 -2.26 -9.27
C ILE A 63 28.71 -2.94 -7.97
N GLY A 64 28.71 -4.27 -7.95
CA GLY A 64 29.25 -5.06 -6.84
C GLY A 64 30.77 -5.20 -6.89
N VAL A 65 31.41 -5.11 -5.72
CA VAL A 65 32.87 -5.24 -5.57
C VAL A 65 33.21 -6.12 -4.36
N GLY A 66 34.20 -6.99 -4.55
CA GLY A 66 34.76 -7.82 -3.48
C GLY A 66 34.27 -9.26 -3.50
N SER A 67 34.89 -10.09 -2.65
CA SER A 67 34.60 -11.52 -2.57
C SER A 67 33.22 -11.80 -1.96
N ILE A 68 32.76 -10.98 -1.01
CA ILE A 68 31.45 -11.14 -0.36
C ILE A 68 30.34 -10.90 -1.38
N TYR A 69 30.46 -9.87 -2.22
CA TYR A 69 29.52 -9.66 -3.33
C TYR A 69 29.53 -10.87 -4.29
N ALA A 70 30.71 -11.34 -4.68
CA ALA A 70 30.81 -12.48 -5.60
C ALA A 70 30.15 -13.75 -5.04
N ARG A 71 30.29 -14.00 -3.73
CA ARG A 71 29.70 -15.15 -3.04
C ARG A 71 28.17 -15.04 -2.92
N PHE A 72 27.64 -13.85 -2.59
CA PHE A 72 26.19 -13.62 -2.67
C PHE A 72 25.67 -13.83 -4.10
N ARG A 73 26.39 -13.30 -5.09
CA ARG A 73 25.96 -13.41 -6.49
C ARG A 73 25.97 -14.86 -7.01
N ALA A 74 26.93 -15.66 -6.54
CA ALA A 74 27.02 -17.08 -6.83
C ALA A 74 26.01 -17.93 -6.05
N GLY A 75 25.29 -17.36 -5.07
CA GLY A 75 24.38 -18.09 -4.18
C GLY A 75 25.09 -18.93 -3.12
N GLU A 76 26.39 -18.70 -2.88
CA GLU A 76 27.12 -19.36 -1.78
C GLU A 76 26.76 -18.75 -0.41
N LEU A 77 26.30 -17.50 -0.42
CA LEU A 77 25.71 -16.81 0.71
C LEU A 77 24.29 -16.37 0.29
N ASP A 78 23.31 -16.59 1.16
CA ASP A 78 21.89 -16.30 0.90
C ASP A 78 21.21 -15.56 2.07
N ASP A 79 21.68 -15.75 3.29
CA ASP A 79 21.16 -15.05 4.47
C ASP A 79 21.79 -13.67 4.72
N ASP A 80 20.96 -12.68 5.07
CA ASP A 80 21.38 -11.32 5.44
C ASP A 80 22.32 -11.29 6.67
N ASP A 81 22.17 -12.26 7.58
CA ASP A 81 22.94 -12.33 8.81
C ASP A 81 24.40 -12.79 8.59
N GLU A 82 24.74 -13.19 7.37
CA GLU A 82 26.10 -13.60 6.99
C GLU A 82 27.11 -12.48 7.23
N VAL A 83 26.66 -11.24 7.03
CA VAL A 83 27.48 -10.03 7.13
C VAL A 83 27.14 -9.16 8.34
N ALA A 84 26.16 -9.57 9.15
CA ALA A 84 25.68 -8.82 10.30
C ALA A 84 26.68 -8.85 11.47
N VAL A 85 26.85 -7.69 12.10
CA VAL A 85 27.73 -7.50 13.27
C VAL A 85 27.02 -6.60 14.27
N SER A 86 26.99 -7.03 15.52
CA SER A 86 26.63 -6.14 16.64
C SER A 86 27.84 -5.31 17.02
N HIS A 87 27.66 -4.01 17.20
CA HIS A 87 28.72 -3.09 17.59
C HIS A 87 28.23 -2.13 18.69
N GLY A 88 29.18 -1.59 19.45
CA GLY A 88 28.89 -0.55 20.43
C GLY A 88 28.48 0.77 19.78
N SER A 89 28.09 1.75 20.60
CA SER A 89 27.71 3.09 20.16
C SER A 89 28.90 3.89 19.60
N ALA A 90 28.62 5.05 19.02
CA ALA A 90 29.63 6.02 18.60
C ALA A 90 30.61 6.40 19.74
N GLU A 91 30.13 6.51 20.97
CA GLU A 91 30.95 6.83 22.16
C GLU A 91 32.00 5.74 22.44
N SER A 92 31.69 4.49 22.11
CA SER A 92 32.61 3.36 22.22
C SER A 92 33.47 3.13 20.97
N GLY A 93 33.42 4.07 20.00
CA GLY A 93 34.17 3.99 18.75
C GLY A 93 33.67 2.91 17.79
N TRP A 94 32.38 2.54 17.86
CA TRP A 94 31.79 1.50 17.01
C TRP A 94 32.48 0.14 17.13
N ARG A 95 33.02 -0.16 18.33
CA ARG A 95 33.74 -1.41 18.56
C ARG A 95 32.83 -2.62 18.25
N PRO A 96 33.28 -3.60 17.45
CA PRO A 96 32.52 -4.82 17.22
C PRO A 96 32.36 -5.60 18.53
N LEU A 97 31.12 -6.00 18.82
CA LEU A 97 30.72 -6.82 19.96
C LEU A 97 30.47 -8.27 19.55
N SER A 98 30.17 -8.50 18.26
CA SER A 98 30.08 -9.83 17.65
C SER A 98 30.94 -9.95 16.39
N GLU A 99 30.97 -11.13 15.79
CA GLU A 99 31.70 -11.43 14.57
C GLU A 99 30.76 -11.80 13.42
N ALA A 100 31.09 -11.34 12.20
CA ALA A 100 30.33 -11.68 11.00
C ALA A 100 30.52 -13.17 10.65
N MET A 101 29.46 -13.83 10.19
CA MET A 101 29.55 -15.25 9.82
C MET A 101 30.54 -15.49 8.68
N VAL A 102 30.61 -14.58 7.70
CA VAL A 102 31.61 -14.64 6.62
C VAL A 102 33.05 -14.67 7.14
N ASN A 103 33.37 -13.89 8.19
CA ASN A 103 34.71 -13.89 8.77
C ASN A 103 34.99 -15.19 9.52
N LEU A 104 33.99 -15.76 10.21
CA LEU A 104 34.12 -17.09 10.84
C LEU A 104 34.34 -18.18 9.79
N ARG A 105 33.60 -18.16 8.68
CA ARG A 105 33.77 -19.08 7.54
C ARG A 105 35.20 -19.02 7.00
N ASP A 106 35.69 -17.81 6.72
CA ASP A 106 37.01 -17.64 6.12
C ASP A 106 38.15 -18.03 7.07
N GLY A 107 38.02 -17.71 8.36
CA GLY A 107 39.00 -18.10 9.37
C GLY A 107 39.03 -19.62 9.62
N LEU A 108 37.87 -20.28 9.64
CA LEU A 108 37.78 -21.74 9.80
C LEU A 108 38.25 -22.46 8.52
N ALA A 109 37.95 -21.94 7.33
CA ALA A 109 38.48 -22.47 6.08
C ALA A 109 40.02 -22.40 6.06
N ALA A 110 40.60 -21.26 6.46
CA ALA A 110 42.06 -21.13 6.59
C ALA A 110 42.65 -22.12 7.60
N ALA A 111 41.97 -22.36 8.74
CA ALA A 111 42.40 -23.34 9.72
C ALA A 111 42.36 -24.78 9.17
N ARG A 112 41.35 -25.10 8.36
CA ARG A 112 41.25 -26.39 7.68
C ARG A 112 42.37 -26.56 6.65
N ASP A 113 42.62 -25.53 5.84
CA ASP A 113 43.62 -25.56 4.79
C ASP A 113 45.05 -25.64 5.37
N ASP A 114 45.28 -25.04 6.54
CA ASP A 114 46.53 -25.19 7.31
C ASP A 114 46.63 -26.55 8.07
N GLY A 115 45.60 -27.40 7.99
CA GLY A 115 45.56 -28.71 8.66
C GLY A 115 45.32 -28.66 10.17
N LEU A 116 44.96 -27.50 10.72
CA LEU A 116 44.68 -27.32 12.15
C LEU A 116 43.35 -27.94 12.57
N ILE A 117 42.39 -28.01 11.65
CA ILE A 117 41.11 -28.72 11.81
C ILE A 117 40.85 -29.59 10.57
N ASP A 118 40.16 -30.71 10.74
CA ASP A 118 39.70 -31.52 9.61
C ASP A 118 38.38 -31.00 9.02
N ALA A 119 37.91 -31.62 7.93
CA ALA A 119 36.67 -31.21 7.26
C ALA A 119 35.42 -31.37 8.15
N HIS A 120 35.38 -32.42 8.99
CA HIS A 120 34.25 -32.66 9.88
C HIS A 120 34.22 -31.64 11.02
N GLU A 121 35.38 -31.34 11.62
CA GLU A 121 35.56 -30.30 12.63
C GLU A 121 35.18 -28.91 12.06
N HIS A 122 35.60 -28.61 10.83
CA HIS A 122 35.21 -27.39 10.11
C HIS A 122 33.70 -27.26 9.99
N ASP A 123 33.03 -28.24 9.38
CA ASP A 123 31.60 -28.19 9.09
C ASP A 123 30.76 -28.14 10.38
N ALA A 124 31.20 -28.85 11.43
CA ALA A 124 30.56 -28.84 12.74
C ALA A 124 30.65 -27.46 13.41
N LEU A 125 31.78 -26.75 13.27
CA LEU A 125 31.97 -25.41 13.83
C LEU A 125 31.19 -24.35 13.06
N ILE A 126 31.14 -24.44 11.73
CA ILE A 126 30.29 -23.59 10.90
C ILE A 126 28.82 -23.77 11.29
N THR A 127 28.37 -25.01 11.41
CA THR A 127 26.99 -25.32 11.82
C THR A 127 26.68 -24.77 13.22
N ALA A 128 27.61 -24.89 14.17
CA ALA A 128 27.44 -24.37 15.52
C ALA A 128 27.36 -22.83 15.52
N ALA A 129 28.25 -22.15 14.81
CA ALA A 129 28.27 -20.70 14.70
C ALA A 129 27.01 -20.14 14.01
N LYS A 130 26.56 -20.78 12.92
CA LYS A 130 25.37 -20.35 12.17
C LYS A 130 24.07 -20.49 12.98
N ARG A 131 23.96 -21.52 13.85
CA ARG A 131 22.81 -21.70 14.75
C ARG A 131 22.68 -20.60 15.82
N ARG A 132 23.75 -19.87 16.10
CA ARG A 132 23.72 -18.75 17.05
C ARG A 132 23.16 -17.51 16.39
N PHE A 133 22.37 -16.75 17.13
CA PHE A 133 21.96 -15.43 16.69
C PHE A 133 23.19 -14.52 16.53
N TYR A 134 23.23 -13.68 15.50
CA TYR A 134 24.46 -12.97 15.10
C TYR A 134 25.13 -12.11 16.19
N PRO A 135 24.42 -11.50 17.18
CA PRO A 135 25.06 -10.78 18.28
C PRO A 135 25.82 -11.67 19.25
N GLU A 136 25.53 -12.98 19.26
CA GLU A 136 26.19 -13.96 20.11
C GLU A 136 27.41 -14.62 19.45
N ARG A 137 27.63 -14.35 18.16
CA ARG A 137 28.76 -14.91 17.40
C ARG A 137 30.06 -14.23 17.80
N SER A 138 31.05 -15.01 18.18
CA SER A 138 32.39 -14.52 18.43
C SER A 138 33.41 -15.65 18.31
N TRP A 139 34.66 -15.32 17.97
CA TRP A 139 35.76 -16.27 18.03
C TRP A 139 35.94 -16.90 19.42
N GLY A 140 35.63 -16.16 20.49
CA GLY A 140 35.63 -16.70 21.85
C GLY A 140 34.66 -17.85 21.99
N GLN A 141 33.43 -17.67 21.52
CA GLN A 141 32.41 -18.71 21.53
C GLN A 141 32.75 -19.87 20.58
N THR A 142 33.25 -19.59 19.37
CA THR A 142 33.69 -20.63 18.43
C THR A 142 34.77 -21.53 19.04
N LEU A 143 35.71 -20.97 19.81
CA LEU A 143 36.74 -21.74 20.50
C LEU A 143 36.19 -22.58 21.67
N ILE A 144 35.13 -22.11 22.35
CA ILE A 144 34.42 -22.91 23.36
C ILE A 144 33.72 -24.09 22.67
N ASP A 145 32.97 -23.81 21.60
CA ASP A 145 32.25 -24.81 20.83
C ASP A 145 33.22 -25.89 20.27
N ALA A 146 34.44 -25.50 19.87
CA ALA A 146 35.50 -26.40 19.43
C ALA A 146 36.01 -27.33 20.54
N ARG A 147 36.23 -26.80 21.75
CA ARG A 147 36.66 -27.60 22.90
C ARG A 147 35.60 -28.61 23.32
N GLU A 148 34.33 -28.21 23.34
CA GLU A 148 33.20 -29.09 23.65
C GLU A 148 33.07 -30.25 22.65
N ARG A 149 33.53 -30.04 21.41
CA ARG A 149 33.57 -31.05 20.34
C ARG A 149 34.85 -31.90 20.34
N GLY A 150 35.72 -31.73 21.33
CA GLY A 150 36.90 -32.55 21.53
C GLY A 150 38.19 -32.01 20.88
N LEU A 151 38.19 -30.78 20.36
CA LEU A 151 39.42 -30.17 19.86
C LEU A 151 40.39 -29.93 21.04
N LYS A 152 41.61 -30.49 20.92
CA LYS A 152 42.64 -30.39 21.97
C LYS A 152 42.99 -28.94 22.30
N ALA A 153 43.39 -28.69 23.55
CA ALA A 153 43.72 -27.35 24.03
C ALA A 153 44.81 -26.66 23.19
N ASP A 154 45.84 -27.40 22.77
CA ASP A 154 46.94 -26.88 21.95
C ASP A 154 46.45 -26.44 20.57
N ARG A 155 45.64 -27.26 19.89
CA ARG A 155 45.00 -26.90 18.60
C ARG A 155 44.05 -25.71 18.74
N CYS A 156 43.33 -25.59 19.85
CA CYS A 156 42.51 -24.40 20.13
C CYS A 156 43.37 -23.13 20.32
N ALA A 157 44.55 -23.26 20.92
CA ALA A 157 45.50 -22.16 21.06
C ALA A 157 46.09 -21.76 19.70
N GLU A 158 46.43 -22.73 18.85
CA GLU A 158 46.87 -22.52 17.47
C GLU A 158 45.79 -21.83 16.62
N LEU A 159 44.54 -22.31 16.69
CA LEU A 159 43.41 -21.67 16.01
C LEU A 159 43.22 -20.22 16.48
N ARG A 160 43.30 -19.97 17.80
CA ARG A 160 43.24 -18.61 18.35
C ARG A 160 44.38 -17.75 17.84
N ALA A 161 45.59 -18.29 17.70
CA ALA A 161 46.75 -17.57 17.18
C ALA A 161 46.59 -17.27 15.68
N LEU A 162 46.09 -18.23 14.89
CA LEU A 162 45.78 -18.05 13.47
C LEU A 162 44.80 -16.92 13.25
N VAL A 163 43.68 -16.94 13.98
CA VAL A 163 42.64 -15.92 13.88
C VAL A 163 43.17 -14.54 14.27
N ARG A 164 44.01 -14.45 15.30
CA ARG A 164 44.61 -13.16 15.72
C ARG A 164 45.64 -12.64 14.72
N SER A 165 46.43 -13.53 14.10
CA SER A 165 47.50 -13.14 13.18
C SER A 165 46.98 -12.81 11.79
N ARG A 166 46.00 -13.58 11.30
CA ARG A 166 45.36 -13.34 10.00
C ARG A 166 44.18 -12.38 10.06
N ALA A 167 43.63 -12.13 11.25
CA ALA A 167 42.49 -11.25 11.54
C ALA A 167 41.48 -11.27 10.38
N PRO A 168 40.68 -12.34 10.21
CA PRO A 168 39.83 -12.53 9.03
C PRO A 168 38.98 -11.27 8.82
N GLY A 169 39.43 -10.49 7.85
CA GLY A 169 39.03 -9.11 7.64
C GLY A 169 38.43 -8.96 6.27
N THR A 170 37.71 -9.98 5.80
CA THR A 170 37.14 -10.03 4.45
C THR A 170 36.24 -8.83 4.22
N LYS A 171 35.43 -8.45 5.22
CA LYS A 171 34.68 -7.17 5.19
C LYS A 171 35.60 -5.96 4.98
N ALA A 172 36.72 -5.87 5.69
CA ALA A 172 37.65 -4.74 5.57
C ALA A 172 38.43 -4.75 4.24
N ALA A 173 38.81 -5.93 3.74
CA ALA A 173 39.48 -6.11 2.46
C ALA A 173 38.54 -5.73 1.30
N ASP A 174 37.30 -6.20 1.33
CA ASP A 174 36.28 -5.83 0.35
C ASP A 174 35.92 -4.35 0.40
N ALA A 175 35.86 -3.76 1.60
CA ALA A 175 35.63 -2.32 1.74
C ALA A 175 36.75 -1.51 1.06
N ARG A 176 38.00 -1.93 1.27
CA ARG A 176 39.15 -1.33 0.60
C ARG A 176 39.09 -1.52 -0.92
N ALA A 177 38.79 -2.73 -1.39
CA ALA A 177 38.64 -3.03 -2.81
C ALA A 177 37.54 -2.18 -3.46
N GLY A 178 36.41 -1.96 -2.77
CA GLY A 178 35.34 -1.07 -3.20
C GLY A 178 35.82 0.38 -3.40
N LEU A 179 36.55 0.92 -2.42
CA LEU A 179 37.11 2.27 -2.51
C LEU A 179 38.18 2.38 -3.60
N GLU A 180 39.06 1.39 -3.73
CA GLU A 180 40.08 1.33 -4.78
C GLU A 180 39.45 1.27 -6.17
N ARG A 181 38.39 0.48 -6.35
CA ARG A 181 37.64 0.40 -7.61
C ARG A 181 37.05 1.76 -8.00
N VAL A 182 36.42 2.45 -7.05
CA VAL A 182 35.83 3.79 -7.29
C VAL A 182 36.91 4.80 -7.63
N ALA A 183 38.05 4.77 -6.93
CA ALA A 183 39.19 5.63 -7.23
C ALA A 183 39.77 5.37 -8.64
N ALA A 184 39.86 4.09 -9.06
CA ALA A 184 40.29 3.73 -10.40
C ALA A 184 39.30 4.20 -11.48
N ASP A 185 37.99 4.08 -11.24
CA ASP A 185 36.94 4.54 -12.15
C ASP A 185 36.94 6.07 -12.29
N LEU A 186 37.18 6.79 -11.18
CA LEU A 186 37.40 8.24 -11.18
C LEU A 186 38.63 8.63 -12.00
N ALA A 187 39.78 7.99 -11.77
CA ALA A 187 41.03 8.29 -12.47
C ALA A 187 40.93 8.01 -13.98
N ALA A 188 40.13 7.02 -14.37
CA ALA A 188 39.89 6.66 -15.76
C ALA A 188 38.82 7.52 -16.46
N GLY A 189 38.23 8.52 -15.79
CA GLY A 189 37.16 9.36 -16.34
C GLY A 189 35.83 8.63 -16.59
N ARG A 190 35.66 7.41 -16.07
CA ARG A 190 34.44 6.61 -16.28
C ARG A 190 33.20 7.25 -15.65
N LEU A 191 33.40 8.02 -14.58
CA LEU A 191 32.33 8.66 -13.81
C LEU A 191 31.97 10.06 -14.33
N ASP A 192 32.59 10.52 -15.42
CA ASP A 192 32.33 11.84 -16.00
C ASP A 192 31.02 11.86 -16.79
N ALA A 193 30.64 10.73 -17.37
CA ALA A 193 29.31 10.52 -17.94
C ALA A 193 28.33 10.02 -16.86
N PRO A 194 27.05 10.44 -16.89
CA PRO A 194 26.01 9.85 -16.05
C PRO A 194 25.88 8.35 -16.34
N HIS A 195 25.58 7.57 -15.30
CA HIS A 195 25.18 6.17 -15.46
C HIS A 195 23.88 6.09 -16.29
N GLU A 196 23.82 5.21 -17.28
CA GLU A 196 22.59 4.99 -18.05
C GLU A 196 21.74 3.89 -17.39
N PRO A 197 20.55 4.22 -16.86
CA PRO A 197 19.70 3.22 -16.21
C PRO A 197 19.13 2.24 -17.25
N SER A 198 19.23 0.94 -16.96
CA SER A 198 18.63 -0.14 -17.76
C SER A 198 17.14 -0.36 -17.50
N PHE A 199 16.54 0.46 -16.65
CA PHE A 199 15.17 0.29 -16.15
C PHE A 199 14.44 1.64 -16.06
N ARG A 200 13.10 1.59 -16.08
CA ARG A 200 12.24 2.73 -15.74
C ARG A 200 11.80 2.61 -14.29
N LEU A 201 11.99 3.66 -13.51
CA LEU A 201 11.57 3.69 -12.11
C LEU A 201 10.09 4.06 -12.01
N GLU A 202 9.25 3.12 -11.60
CA GLU A 202 7.86 3.38 -11.25
C GLU A 202 7.77 3.93 -9.82
N HIS A 203 7.16 5.10 -9.65
CA HIS A 203 7.10 5.78 -8.37
C HIS A 203 6.03 5.17 -7.46
N ALA A 204 6.44 4.38 -6.46
CA ALA A 204 5.53 3.95 -5.40
C ALA A 204 5.08 5.14 -4.54
N ALA A 205 3.78 5.25 -4.23
CA ALA A 205 3.17 6.39 -3.53
C ALA A 205 3.91 6.83 -2.25
N VAL A 206 4.39 5.87 -1.44
CA VAL A 206 5.18 6.14 -0.21
C VAL A 206 6.50 6.86 -0.51
N MET A 207 7.14 6.55 -1.64
CA MET A 207 8.37 7.23 -2.06
C MET A 207 8.07 8.67 -2.47
N THR A 208 6.96 8.93 -3.17
CA THR A 208 6.52 10.29 -3.52
C THR A 208 6.25 11.13 -2.28
N THR A 209 5.58 10.57 -1.25
CA THR A 209 5.34 11.27 0.02
C THR A 209 6.63 11.59 0.77
N LEU A 210 7.59 10.65 0.85
CA LEU A 210 8.89 10.89 1.49
C LEU A 210 9.76 11.90 0.73
N LEU A 211 9.68 11.91 -0.61
CA LEU A 211 10.32 12.89 -1.48
C LEU A 211 9.76 14.30 -1.25
N ASP A 212 8.46 14.44 -0.97
CA ASP A 212 7.81 15.72 -0.70
C ASP A 212 7.98 16.19 0.76
N GLU A 213 7.91 15.30 1.76
CA GLU A 213 7.97 15.66 3.20
C GLU A 213 9.35 16.15 3.67
N THR A 214 10.42 15.80 2.96
CA THR A 214 11.79 16.24 3.30
C THR A 214 12.31 17.39 2.42
N SER A 215 11.45 17.92 1.55
CA SER A 215 11.80 18.93 0.55
C SER A 215 11.03 20.24 0.80
N LEU A 216 11.53 21.07 1.71
CA LEU A 216 11.43 22.51 1.51
C LEU A 216 12.70 22.95 0.78
N PRO A 217 12.65 23.26 -0.53
CA PRO A 217 13.79 23.89 -1.20
C PRO A 217 14.11 25.20 -0.47
N PRO A 218 15.38 25.51 -0.17
CA PRO A 218 15.78 26.82 0.39
C PRO A 218 15.27 27.98 -0.49
N ASP A 219 15.21 27.74 -1.80
CA ASP A 219 14.78 28.72 -2.81
C ASP A 219 13.26 28.75 -3.01
N ALA A 220 12.50 27.85 -2.39
CA ALA A 220 11.04 27.88 -2.51
C ALA A 220 10.44 29.13 -1.87
N LEU A 221 11.16 29.83 -0.99
CA LEU A 221 10.76 31.14 -0.46
C LEU A 221 11.37 32.32 -1.25
N ALA A 222 12.24 32.08 -2.23
CA ALA A 222 13.00 33.10 -2.96
C ALA A 222 12.42 33.49 -4.33
N ALA A 223 11.43 32.76 -4.85
CA ALA A 223 10.75 33.13 -6.10
C ALA A 223 9.76 34.30 -5.87
N ASP A 224 9.79 35.31 -6.76
CA ASP A 224 8.94 36.51 -6.73
C ASP A 224 7.46 36.11 -6.53
N PRO A 225 6.81 36.53 -5.41
CA PRO A 225 5.41 36.26 -5.13
C PRO A 225 4.45 36.59 -6.29
N ARG A 226 4.82 37.56 -7.15
CA ARG A 226 4.00 38.00 -8.28
C ARG A 226 3.90 36.98 -9.43
N THR A 227 4.84 36.03 -9.52
CA THR A 227 4.82 34.98 -10.57
C THR A 227 4.11 33.69 -10.13
N ARG A 228 3.67 33.58 -8.87
CA ARG A 228 3.01 32.39 -8.32
C ARG A 228 1.56 32.20 -8.75
N HIS A 229 0.94 33.21 -9.35
CA HIS A 229 -0.45 33.15 -9.80
C HIS A 229 -0.56 32.61 -11.23
N ARG A 230 -0.15 31.36 -11.47
CA ARG A 230 -0.77 30.60 -12.57
C ARG A 230 -1.92 29.78 -11.99
N SER A 231 -3.12 30.06 -12.46
CA SER A 231 -4.39 29.38 -12.13
C SER A 231 -4.37 27.94 -12.63
N SER A 232 -3.48 27.10 -12.09
CA SER A 232 -3.38 25.68 -12.43
C SER A 232 -4.09 24.81 -11.40
N ALA A 233 -4.58 23.64 -11.85
CA ALA A 233 -5.21 22.63 -10.99
C ALA A 233 -4.34 22.28 -9.77
N ARG A 234 -3.01 22.19 -9.96
CA ARG A 234 -2.05 21.90 -8.89
C ARG A 234 -1.94 23.02 -7.86
N SER A 235 -2.00 24.28 -8.28
CA SER A 235 -1.99 25.44 -7.37
C SER A 235 -3.33 25.56 -6.62
N LEU A 236 -4.45 25.34 -7.31
CA LEU A 236 -5.78 25.30 -6.70
C LEU A 236 -5.88 24.19 -5.64
N GLY A 237 -5.42 22.97 -5.97
CA GLY A 237 -5.40 21.85 -5.02
C GLY A 237 -4.54 22.12 -3.78
N ARG A 238 -3.42 22.84 -3.91
CA ARG A 238 -2.62 23.29 -2.75
C ARG A 238 -3.36 24.30 -1.88
N MET A 239 -4.01 25.29 -2.49
CA MET A 239 -4.80 26.30 -1.76
C MET A 239 -5.99 25.65 -1.03
N VAL A 240 -6.70 24.72 -1.68
CA VAL A 240 -7.81 23.98 -1.06
C VAL A 240 -7.34 23.21 0.16
N ARG A 241 -6.23 22.46 0.04
CA ARG A 241 -5.63 21.74 1.18
C ARG A 241 -5.20 22.64 2.33
N ALA A 242 -4.66 23.81 2.01
CA ALA A 242 -4.06 24.68 3.00
C ALA A 242 -5.05 25.59 3.73
N THR A 243 -6.10 26.06 3.05
CA THR A 243 -6.85 27.25 3.52
C THR A 243 -8.36 27.23 3.30
N HIS A 244 -8.91 26.26 2.55
CA HIS A 244 -10.34 26.30 2.22
C HIS A 244 -11.21 25.84 3.39
N ALA A 245 -12.29 26.59 3.69
CA ALA A 245 -13.15 26.33 4.84
C ALA A 245 -13.85 24.96 4.75
N GLU A 246 -14.27 24.56 3.56
CA GLU A 246 -14.90 23.26 3.29
C GLU A 246 -13.89 22.19 2.81
N ARG A 247 -12.61 22.32 3.20
CA ARG A 247 -11.54 21.42 2.74
C ARG A 247 -11.94 19.96 2.83
N ASP A 248 -12.43 19.52 3.98
CA ASP A 248 -12.66 18.09 4.23
C ASP A 248 -13.78 17.52 3.35
N GLY A 249 -14.84 18.30 3.10
CA GLY A 249 -15.92 17.93 2.18
C GLY A 249 -15.44 17.84 0.73
N LEU A 250 -14.72 18.85 0.26
CA LEU A 250 -14.12 18.85 -1.09
C LEU A 250 -13.11 17.71 -1.27
N TYR A 251 -12.36 17.37 -0.21
CA TYR A 251 -11.40 16.27 -0.25
C TYR A 251 -12.09 14.91 -0.32
N ALA A 252 -13.16 14.71 0.44
CA ALA A 252 -13.96 13.50 0.38
C ALA A 252 -14.56 13.30 -1.02
N GLU A 253 -15.09 14.36 -1.64
CA GLU A 253 -15.63 14.30 -2.99
C GLU A 253 -14.55 14.02 -4.04
N ALA A 254 -13.39 14.68 -3.93
CA ALA A 254 -12.27 14.44 -4.83
C ALA A 254 -11.72 13.01 -4.70
N LEU A 255 -11.64 12.49 -3.47
CA LEU A 255 -11.19 11.12 -3.20
C LEU A 255 -12.18 10.09 -3.76
N HIS A 256 -13.48 10.33 -3.59
CA HIS A 256 -14.54 9.50 -4.16
C HIS A 256 -14.38 9.40 -5.69
N ARG A 257 -14.25 10.54 -6.39
CA ARG A 257 -14.03 10.57 -7.84
C ARG A 257 -12.75 9.86 -8.28
N LEU A 258 -11.66 9.98 -7.52
CA LEU A 258 -10.40 9.28 -7.77
C LEU A 258 -10.54 7.77 -7.64
N LEU A 259 -11.17 7.29 -6.56
CA LEU A 259 -11.37 5.88 -6.29
C LEU A 259 -12.30 5.24 -7.32
N LEU A 260 -13.38 5.93 -7.67
CA LEU A 260 -14.25 5.55 -8.78
C LEU A 260 -13.40 5.33 -10.03
N ALA A 261 -12.67 6.34 -10.49
CA ALA A 261 -11.89 6.22 -11.69
C ALA A 261 -10.87 5.06 -11.68
N ALA A 262 -10.19 4.85 -10.55
CA ALA A 262 -9.28 3.72 -10.36
C ALA A 262 -10.01 2.37 -10.52
N GLU A 263 -11.23 2.23 -10.00
CA GLU A 263 -12.04 1.03 -10.21
C GLU A 263 -12.56 0.90 -11.64
N GLY A 264 -12.92 2.00 -12.29
CA GLY A 264 -13.29 1.99 -13.71
C GLY A 264 -12.20 1.36 -14.57
N LEU A 265 -10.95 1.80 -14.39
CA LEU A 265 -9.80 1.24 -15.11
C LEU A 265 -9.59 -0.25 -14.81
N ARG A 266 -9.69 -0.64 -13.54
CA ARG A 266 -9.57 -2.06 -13.14
C ARG A 266 -10.67 -2.93 -13.76
N ALA A 267 -11.89 -2.40 -13.84
CA ALA A 267 -13.03 -3.06 -14.46
C ALA A 267 -12.99 -3.00 -16.01
N GLY A 268 -11.94 -2.43 -16.61
CA GLY A 268 -11.80 -2.30 -18.06
C GLY A 268 -12.70 -1.22 -18.68
N PHE A 269 -13.28 -0.33 -17.87
CA PHE A 269 -13.99 0.85 -18.33
C PHE A 269 -12.99 1.94 -18.71
N TYR A 270 -12.89 2.19 -20.02
CA TYR A 270 -12.21 3.33 -20.67
C TYR A 270 -10.73 3.53 -20.30
N THR A 271 -9.83 3.10 -21.19
CA THR A 271 -8.38 3.34 -21.11
C THR A 271 -7.99 4.81 -21.30
N ASP A 272 -8.83 5.62 -21.95
CA ASP A 272 -8.46 6.95 -22.44
C ASP A 272 -8.67 8.07 -21.39
N TRP A 273 -9.09 7.73 -20.17
CA TRP A 273 -9.52 8.70 -19.15
C TRP A 273 -8.38 9.29 -18.31
N ILE A 274 -7.38 8.48 -17.92
CA ILE A 274 -6.21 8.99 -17.18
C ILE A 274 -5.43 9.96 -18.06
N ASP A 275 -5.15 9.57 -19.30
CA ASP A 275 -4.34 10.35 -20.23
C ASP A 275 -4.97 11.73 -20.51
N ALA A 276 -6.31 11.77 -20.67
CA ALA A 276 -7.02 13.03 -20.86
C ALA A 276 -7.02 13.94 -19.61
N TYR A 277 -7.07 13.36 -18.39
CA TYR A 277 -7.10 14.13 -17.14
C TYR A 277 -5.72 14.68 -16.77
N GLU A 278 -4.65 13.92 -17.04
CA GLU A 278 -3.27 14.36 -16.88
C GLU A 278 -2.93 15.50 -17.85
N ASP A 279 -3.38 15.42 -19.12
CA ASP A 279 -3.19 16.47 -20.13
C ASP A 279 -3.94 17.78 -19.78
N LEU A 280 -5.16 17.69 -19.26
CA LEU A 280 -5.97 18.85 -18.85
C LEU A 280 -5.40 19.56 -17.61
N GLY A 281 -4.87 18.81 -16.65
CA GLY A 281 -4.23 19.35 -15.45
C GLY A 281 -2.86 20.00 -15.73
N ALA A 282 -2.15 19.54 -16.77
CA ALA A 282 -0.82 20.01 -17.15
C ALA A 282 -0.84 21.34 -17.92
N GLN A 283 -1.87 21.59 -18.74
CA GLN A 283 -1.92 22.78 -19.61
C GLN A 283 -2.56 24.02 -18.98
N GLY A 284 -3.30 23.88 -17.87
CA GLY A 284 -3.72 25.00 -17.02
C GLY A 284 -4.64 26.04 -17.67
N GLU A 285 -5.20 25.80 -18.86
CA GLU A 285 -5.93 26.84 -19.60
C GLU A 285 -7.46 26.78 -19.50
N GLN A 286 -8.11 25.72 -19.00
CA GLN A 286 -9.58 25.72 -18.88
C GLN A 286 -10.08 24.92 -17.67
N LEU A 287 -9.97 25.50 -16.47
CA LEU A 287 -10.56 24.92 -15.25
C LEU A 287 -12.09 25.03 -15.18
N ASP A 288 -12.70 25.83 -16.06
CA ASP A 288 -14.15 26.11 -16.09
C ASP A 288 -14.75 25.83 -17.49
N ASP A 289 -14.29 24.78 -18.17
CA ASP A 289 -14.92 24.32 -19.43
C ASP A 289 -16.23 23.56 -19.11
N PRO A 290 -17.41 24.09 -19.53
CA PRO A 290 -18.70 23.44 -19.27
C PRO A 290 -18.84 22.08 -19.96
N GLU A 291 -18.24 21.89 -21.13
CA GLU A 291 -18.33 20.65 -21.90
C GLU A 291 -17.50 19.56 -21.23
N LEU A 292 -16.29 19.91 -20.78
CA LEU A 292 -15.46 19.04 -19.96
C LEU A 292 -16.18 18.63 -18.66
N ARG A 293 -16.78 19.59 -17.95
CA ARG A 293 -17.53 19.32 -16.72
C ARG A 293 -18.67 18.34 -16.97
N ALA A 294 -19.50 18.58 -17.98
CA ALA A 294 -20.61 17.70 -18.33
C ALA A 294 -20.14 16.28 -18.70
N ARG A 295 -19.02 16.15 -19.43
CA ARG A 295 -18.42 14.85 -19.76
C ARG A 295 -17.91 14.10 -18.54
N VAL A 296 -17.27 14.81 -17.60
CA VAL A 296 -16.80 14.22 -16.33
C VAL A 296 -17.99 13.73 -15.52
N GLU A 297 -19.01 14.56 -15.33
CA GLU A 297 -20.22 14.21 -14.57
C GLU A 297 -20.96 13.02 -15.16
N ALA A 298 -21.21 13.00 -16.47
CA ALA A 298 -21.90 11.90 -17.15
C ALA A 298 -21.15 10.56 -16.97
N ARG A 299 -19.81 10.59 -17.01
CA ARG A 299 -18.96 9.41 -16.83
C ARG A 299 -18.89 8.96 -15.37
N THR A 300 -18.74 9.88 -14.42
CA THR A 300 -18.81 9.57 -12.98
C THR A 300 -20.14 8.89 -12.67
N LEU A 301 -21.25 9.41 -13.16
CA LEU A 301 -22.58 8.83 -12.97
C LEU A 301 -22.73 7.44 -13.61
N ALA A 302 -22.14 7.22 -14.79
CA ALA A 302 -22.16 5.90 -15.44
C ALA A 302 -21.40 4.85 -14.63
N LEU A 303 -20.24 5.22 -14.10
CA LEU A 303 -19.41 4.32 -13.30
C LEU A 303 -20.02 4.06 -11.91
N GLU A 304 -20.58 5.08 -11.26
CA GLU A 304 -21.32 4.89 -10.00
C GLU A 304 -22.47 3.90 -10.17
N ARG A 305 -23.24 4.01 -11.27
CA ARG A 305 -24.30 3.05 -11.59
C ARG A 305 -23.75 1.64 -11.77
N HIS A 306 -22.64 1.49 -12.49
CA HIS A 306 -22.01 0.19 -12.67
C HIS A 306 -21.55 -0.42 -11.34
N LEU A 307 -20.86 0.35 -10.50
CA LEU A 307 -20.34 -0.13 -9.22
C LEU A 307 -21.47 -0.44 -8.23
N ARG A 308 -22.57 0.33 -8.22
CA ARG A 308 -23.76 -0.02 -7.44
C ARG A 308 -24.39 -1.33 -7.92
N ALA A 309 -24.47 -1.55 -9.23
CA ALA A 309 -24.98 -2.79 -9.78
C ALA A 309 -24.12 -4.02 -9.41
N VAL A 310 -22.79 -3.85 -9.30
CA VAL A 310 -21.86 -4.95 -9.00
C VAL A 310 -21.63 -5.16 -7.50
N HIS A 311 -21.62 -4.07 -6.71
CA HIS A 311 -21.23 -4.07 -5.30
C HIS A 311 -22.33 -3.58 -4.35
N GLY A 312 -23.59 -3.53 -4.79
CA GLY A 312 -24.71 -2.98 -4.03
C GLY A 312 -24.77 -3.49 -2.59
N ALA A 313 -24.71 -4.81 -2.41
CA ALA A 313 -24.73 -5.44 -1.08
C ALA A 313 -23.58 -5.00 -0.16
N GLN A 314 -22.37 -4.77 -0.70
CA GLN A 314 -21.27 -4.23 0.11
C GLN A 314 -21.47 -2.75 0.44
N VAL A 315 -22.04 -1.96 -0.48
CA VAL A 315 -22.36 -0.55 -0.26
C VAL A 315 -23.42 -0.39 0.83
N ASP A 316 -24.43 -1.26 0.86
CA ASP A 316 -25.52 -1.23 1.83
C ASP A 316 -25.04 -1.32 3.28
N LEU A 317 -23.93 -2.04 3.53
CA LEU A 317 -23.30 -2.13 4.85
C LEU A 317 -22.83 -0.77 5.39
N PHE A 318 -22.56 0.19 4.51
CA PHE A 318 -22.06 1.52 4.89
C PHE A 318 -23.15 2.61 4.89
N LEU A 319 -24.34 2.34 4.34
CA LEU A 319 -25.44 3.31 4.31
C LEU A 319 -25.88 3.77 5.71
N PRO A 320 -25.99 2.90 6.74
CA PRO A 320 -26.31 3.34 8.10
C PRO A 320 -25.27 4.32 8.68
N HIS A 321 -23.99 4.10 8.39
CA HIS A 321 -22.92 5.00 8.81
C HIS A 321 -23.02 6.37 8.11
N ALA A 322 -23.36 6.37 6.82
CA ALA A 322 -23.58 7.61 6.07
C ALA A 322 -24.81 8.39 6.59
N LEU A 323 -25.90 7.70 6.92
CA LEU A 323 -27.08 8.29 7.54
C LEU A 323 -26.76 8.84 8.94
N ALA A 324 -25.99 8.12 9.74
CA ALA A 324 -25.56 8.56 11.07
C ALA A 324 -24.72 9.84 11.00
N ALA A 325 -23.75 9.89 10.07
CA ALA A 325 -22.91 11.07 9.85
C ALA A 325 -23.71 12.31 9.44
N ARG A 326 -24.91 12.12 8.85
CA ARG A 326 -25.83 13.19 8.46
C ARG A 326 -26.92 13.47 9.51
N GLY A 327 -26.94 12.75 10.63
CA GLY A 327 -27.98 12.85 11.65
C GLY A 327 -29.36 12.35 11.18
N GLN A 328 -29.41 11.51 10.15
CA GLN A 328 -30.64 11.01 9.53
C GLN A 328 -30.98 9.56 9.92
N LEU A 329 -30.08 8.87 10.64
CA LEU A 329 -30.23 7.44 10.92
C LEU A 329 -31.53 7.09 11.66
N GLU A 330 -31.83 7.77 12.77
CA GLU A 330 -33.02 7.46 13.57
C GLU A 330 -34.32 7.69 12.78
N LEU A 331 -34.40 8.80 12.03
CA LEU A 331 -35.54 9.09 11.16
C LEU A 331 -35.73 8.00 10.10
N SER A 332 -34.64 7.54 9.46
CA SER A 332 -34.72 6.48 8.47
C SER A 332 -35.08 5.11 9.07
N LEU A 333 -34.65 4.82 10.30
CA LEU A 333 -35.03 3.60 11.01
C LEU A 333 -36.52 3.61 11.40
N ASP A 334 -37.04 4.75 11.86
CA ASP A 334 -38.46 4.91 12.16
C ASP A 334 -39.30 4.80 10.89
N ASP A 335 -38.84 5.41 9.80
CA ASP A 335 -39.46 5.30 8.48
C ASP A 335 -39.56 3.83 8.02
N LEU A 336 -38.47 3.07 8.16
CA LEU A 336 -38.39 1.65 7.81
C LEU A 336 -39.35 0.81 8.68
N ARG A 337 -39.32 1.01 10.00
CA ARG A 337 -40.19 0.28 10.94
C ARG A 337 -41.67 0.53 10.63
N ALA A 338 -42.04 1.79 10.37
CA ALA A 338 -43.41 2.16 10.06
C ALA A 338 -43.88 1.54 8.73
N ALA A 339 -43.02 1.51 7.70
CA ALA A 339 -43.34 0.88 6.42
C ALA A 339 -43.59 -0.63 6.56
N TRP A 340 -42.73 -1.33 7.30
CA TRP A 340 -42.85 -2.78 7.48
C TRP A 340 -43.89 -3.19 8.53
N SER A 341 -44.25 -2.30 9.47
CA SER A 341 -45.41 -2.52 10.34
C SER A 341 -46.70 -2.62 9.53
N ALA A 342 -46.89 -1.73 8.54
CA ALA A 342 -48.06 -1.76 7.67
C ALA A 342 -48.15 -3.06 6.85
N VAL A 343 -47.02 -3.62 6.42
CA VAL A 343 -46.98 -4.93 5.73
C VAL A 343 -47.33 -6.09 6.66
N ASN A 344 -46.81 -6.06 7.90
CA ASN A 344 -47.04 -7.13 8.88
C ASN A 344 -48.51 -7.22 9.36
N GLU A 345 -49.26 -6.11 9.32
CA GLU A 345 -50.71 -6.09 9.61
C GLU A 345 -51.53 -6.99 8.65
N HIS A 346 -50.97 -7.36 7.49
CA HIS A 346 -51.63 -8.24 6.53
C HIS A 346 -51.36 -9.75 6.75
N GLU A 347 -50.55 -10.15 7.74
CA GLU A 347 -50.23 -11.55 8.10
C GLU A 347 -49.78 -12.45 6.91
N LEU A 348 -49.02 -11.89 5.96
CA LEU A 348 -48.64 -12.58 4.73
C LEU A 348 -47.34 -13.38 4.85
N VAL A 349 -47.32 -14.60 4.29
CA VAL A 349 -46.11 -15.46 4.23
C VAL A 349 -45.11 -14.97 3.18
N LEU A 350 -45.58 -14.40 2.06
CA LEU A 350 -44.77 -13.76 1.03
C LEU A 350 -45.55 -12.56 0.45
N PRO A 351 -45.14 -11.31 0.76
CA PRO A 351 -45.83 -10.14 0.27
C PRO A 351 -45.58 -9.94 -1.23
N THR A 352 -46.66 -10.00 -2.01
CA THR A 352 -46.77 -9.53 -3.40
C THR A 352 -47.66 -8.28 -3.47
N ALA A 353 -47.55 -7.50 -4.54
CA ALA A 353 -48.42 -6.32 -4.74
C ALA A 353 -49.91 -6.69 -4.63
N GLU A 354 -50.33 -7.80 -5.22
CA GLU A 354 -51.71 -8.29 -5.15
C GLU A 354 -52.12 -8.69 -3.74
N SER A 355 -51.25 -9.37 -2.98
CA SER A 355 -51.57 -9.76 -1.60
C SER A 355 -51.63 -8.58 -0.62
N LEU A 356 -50.97 -7.48 -0.97
CA LEU A 356 -50.98 -6.23 -0.20
C LEU A 356 -52.14 -5.31 -0.59
N GLY A 357 -53.05 -5.75 -1.47
CA GLY A 357 -54.18 -4.94 -1.94
C GLY A 357 -53.75 -3.76 -2.83
N LEU A 358 -52.54 -3.80 -3.38
CA LEU A 358 -52.00 -2.78 -4.28
C LEU A 358 -52.13 -3.26 -5.73
N SER A 359 -52.81 -2.49 -6.58
CA SER A 359 -52.78 -2.78 -8.00
C SER A 359 -51.39 -2.46 -8.58
N PRO A 360 -50.91 -3.23 -9.58
CA PRO A 360 -49.68 -2.90 -10.27
C PRO A 360 -49.68 -1.48 -10.84
N ALA A 361 -50.82 -0.98 -11.32
CA ALA A 361 -50.92 0.38 -11.85
C ALA A 361 -50.65 1.47 -10.79
N GLU A 362 -51.15 1.27 -9.57
CA GLU A 362 -50.92 2.20 -8.45
C GLU A 362 -49.45 2.20 -8.02
N LEU A 363 -48.84 1.02 -7.92
CA LEU A 363 -47.43 0.90 -7.56
C LEU A 363 -46.53 1.58 -8.60
N TYR A 364 -46.80 1.36 -9.90
CA TYR A 364 -46.04 1.99 -10.99
C TYR A 364 -46.26 3.51 -11.04
N THR A 365 -47.47 4.00 -10.74
CA THR A 365 -47.76 5.44 -10.70
C THR A 365 -47.01 6.11 -9.55
N TRP A 366 -47.11 5.56 -8.33
CA TRP A 366 -46.38 6.06 -7.16
C TRP A 366 -44.87 6.05 -7.40
N TYR A 367 -44.37 4.97 -8.00
CA TYR A 367 -42.97 4.82 -8.35
C TYR A 367 -42.51 5.91 -9.35
N GLY A 368 -43.29 6.12 -10.42
CA GLY A 368 -43.00 7.13 -11.43
C GLY A 368 -43.04 8.57 -10.88
N GLU A 369 -43.97 8.87 -9.97
CA GLU A 369 -44.04 10.18 -9.30
C GLU A 369 -42.83 10.46 -8.42
N ARG A 370 -42.31 9.44 -7.72
CA ARG A 370 -41.20 9.58 -6.78
C ARG A 370 -39.82 9.60 -7.44
N PHE A 371 -39.61 8.80 -8.48
CA PHE A 371 -38.29 8.65 -9.12
C PHE A 371 -38.17 9.36 -10.48
N GLY A 372 -39.27 9.90 -11.01
CA GLY A 372 -39.30 10.74 -12.21
C GLY A 372 -39.13 9.98 -13.54
N LEU A 373 -39.33 10.70 -14.65
CA LEU A 373 -39.34 10.17 -16.03
C LEU A 373 -38.00 9.57 -16.52
N LEU A 374 -36.86 9.86 -15.88
CA LEU A 374 -35.54 9.30 -16.22
C LEU A 374 -35.31 7.90 -15.61
N ALA A 375 -36.22 7.42 -14.76
CA ALA A 375 -36.29 6.06 -14.22
C ALA A 375 -37.66 5.42 -14.57
N SER A 376 -38.13 5.61 -15.82
CA SER A 376 -39.50 5.32 -16.25
C SER A 376 -39.91 3.84 -16.20
N ASP A 377 -38.95 2.92 -16.14
CA ASP A 377 -39.20 1.49 -15.93
C ASP A 377 -38.57 1.05 -14.59
N PRO A 378 -39.36 0.51 -13.63
CA PRO A 378 -38.83 -0.10 -12.42
C PRO A 378 -37.75 -1.15 -12.67
N ARG A 379 -37.74 -1.83 -13.82
CA ARG A 379 -36.69 -2.77 -14.24
C ARG A 379 -35.35 -2.07 -14.46
N ASP A 380 -35.37 -0.95 -15.17
CA ASP A 380 -34.16 -0.19 -15.47
C ASP A 380 -33.58 0.40 -14.19
N HIS A 381 -34.44 0.87 -13.29
CA HIS A 381 -34.00 1.36 -11.99
C HIS A 381 -33.48 0.24 -11.09
N ALA A 382 -34.17 -0.90 -11.00
CA ALA A 382 -33.70 -2.09 -10.27
C ALA A 382 -32.28 -2.48 -10.71
N SER A 383 -32.05 -2.52 -12.02
CA SER A 383 -30.73 -2.76 -12.59
C SER A 383 -29.72 -1.66 -12.26
N ALA A 384 -30.14 -0.39 -12.24
CA ALA A 384 -29.25 0.75 -11.97
C ALA A 384 -28.81 0.86 -10.50
N VAL A 385 -29.65 0.41 -9.57
CA VAL A 385 -29.35 0.42 -8.13
C VAL A 385 -28.80 -0.92 -7.62
N GLY A 386 -28.80 -1.97 -8.46
CA GLY A 386 -28.28 -3.29 -8.11
C GLY A 386 -29.21 -4.12 -7.22
N LEU A 387 -30.51 -3.80 -7.21
CA LEU A 387 -31.52 -4.56 -6.45
C LEU A 387 -32.33 -5.45 -7.39
N PRO A 388 -32.67 -6.70 -7.01
CA PRO A 388 -33.65 -7.50 -7.73
C PRO A 388 -34.99 -6.76 -7.82
N LEU A 389 -35.62 -6.76 -9.00
CA LEU A 389 -36.91 -6.09 -9.22
C LEU A 389 -37.99 -6.46 -8.18
N PRO A 390 -38.15 -7.74 -7.77
CA PRO A 390 -39.13 -8.09 -6.74
C PRO A 390 -38.88 -7.40 -5.39
N GLU A 391 -37.61 -7.25 -4.99
CA GLU A 391 -37.23 -6.59 -3.74
C GLU A 391 -37.49 -5.08 -3.82
N LEU A 392 -37.14 -4.45 -4.94
CA LEU A 392 -37.43 -3.03 -5.18
C LEU A 392 -38.93 -2.74 -5.12
N LEU A 393 -39.75 -3.56 -5.78
CA LEU A 393 -41.20 -3.39 -5.79
C LEU A 393 -41.82 -3.66 -4.42
N LEU A 394 -41.22 -4.56 -3.63
CA LEU A 394 -41.66 -4.84 -2.26
C LEU A 394 -41.40 -3.66 -1.32
N GLU A 395 -40.20 -3.09 -1.34
CA GLU A 395 -39.87 -1.88 -0.56
C GLU A 395 -40.73 -0.68 -0.98
N ALA A 396 -40.95 -0.51 -2.29
CA ALA A 396 -41.86 0.50 -2.82
C ALA A 396 -43.31 0.29 -2.32
N GLY A 397 -43.78 -0.97 -2.30
CA GLY A 397 -45.11 -1.33 -1.81
C GLY A 397 -45.29 -1.08 -0.32
N ALA A 398 -44.30 -1.44 0.50
CA ALA A 398 -44.30 -1.19 1.94
C ALA A 398 -44.40 0.32 2.24
N GLN A 399 -43.64 1.12 1.50
CA GLN A 399 -43.68 2.58 1.65
C GLN A 399 -45.01 3.19 1.17
N LEU A 400 -45.57 2.70 0.06
CA LEU A 400 -46.87 3.14 -0.44
C LEU A 400 -48.01 2.82 0.56
N LEU A 401 -47.99 1.63 1.16
CA LEU A 401 -48.97 1.26 2.21
C LEU A 401 -48.88 2.18 3.42
N ARG A 402 -47.66 2.50 3.86
CA ARG A 402 -47.42 3.46 4.94
C ARG A 402 -48.04 4.83 4.63
N GLU A 403 -47.86 5.30 3.41
CA GLU A 403 -48.36 6.60 2.95
C GLU A 403 -49.88 6.62 2.78
N ARG A 404 -50.51 5.47 2.48
CA ARG A 404 -51.97 5.31 2.46
C ARG A 404 -52.59 5.31 3.87
N GLY A 405 -51.83 4.86 4.88
CA GLY A 405 -52.37 4.56 6.20
C GLY A 405 -53.17 3.25 6.21
N SER A 406 -53.27 2.59 7.36
CA SER A 406 -53.98 1.31 7.51
C SER A 406 -55.45 1.48 7.10
N PRO A 407 -56.03 0.60 6.24
CA PRO A 407 -57.44 0.66 5.92
C PRO A 407 -58.22 0.36 7.20
N ALA A 408 -58.96 1.34 7.71
CA ALA A 408 -59.95 1.07 8.74
C ALA A 408 -60.88 -0.04 8.22
N HIS A 409 -61.07 -1.08 9.03
CA HIS A 409 -61.98 -2.19 8.74
C HIS A 409 -63.38 -1.67 8.34
N ASP A 410 -63.64 -1.55 7.04
CA ASP A 410 -65.00 -1.57 6.52
C ASP A 410 -65.46 -3.04 6.52
N HIS A 411 -66.10 -3.43 7.62
CA HIS A 411 -66.93 -4.63 7.61
C HIS A 411 -68.06 -4.40 6.59
N PRO A 412 -68.26 -5.28 5.59
CA PRO A 412 -69.42 -5.20 4.74
C PRO A 412 -70.65 -5.49 5.60
N HIS A 413 -71.59 -4.54 5.63
CA HIS A 413 -72.91 -4.70 6.21
C HIS A 413 -73.62 -5.82 5.45
N ASP A 414 -73.80 -6.97 6.11
CA ASP A 414 -74.60 -8.10 5.62
C ASP A 414 -76.10 -7.74 5.76
N PRO A 415 -76.90 -7.71 4.68
CA PRO A 415 -78.30 -7.34 4.75
C PRO A 415 -79.26 -8.52 5.02
N ASP A 416 -78.77 -9.74 5.30
CA ASP A 416 -79.61 -10.94 5.41
C ASP A 416 -79.76 -11.52 6.84
N GLN A 417 -79.73 -10.68 7.88
CA GLN A 417 -80.12 -11.10 9.23
C GLN A 417 -81.27 -10.27 9.80
N ASP A 418 -82.44 -10.38 9.16
CA ASP A 418 -83.70 -9.99 9.77
C ASP A 418 -84.80 -10.95 9.32
N GLU A 419 -84.84 -12.14 9.93
CA GLU A 419 -86.05 -12.98 10.06
C GLU A 419 -85.70 -14.25 10.84
N THR A 420 -85.97 -14.27 12.15
CA THR A 420 -86.59 -15.37 12.91
C THR A 420 -86.38 -15.19 14.41
N GLN A 421 -87.33 -14.51 15.06
CA GLN A 421 -87.59 -14.74 16.48
C GLN A 421 -89.11 -14.83 16.69
N GLU A 422 -89.58 -16.08 16.71
CA GLU A 422 -90.90 -16.48 17.19
C GLU A 422 -90.99 -16.26 18.71
N ASP A 423 -92.07 -15.62 19.15
CA ASP A 423 -92.48 -15.52 20.55
C ASP A 423 -92.93 -16.90 21.10
N PRO A 424 -92.64 -17.26 22.37
CA PRO A 424 -93.22 -18.43 23.01
C PRO A 424 -94.57 -18.10 23.68
N PRO A 425 -95.52 -19.07 23.78
CA PRO A 425 -96.82 -18.84 24.38
C PRO A 425 -96.82 -19.01 25.90
N CYS A 426 -97.61 -18.13 26.55
CA CYS A 426 -98.24 -18.15 27.89
C CYS A 426 -97.50 -18.74 29.11
#